data_AF-A0A8B8KNA7-F1
#
_entry.id   AF-A0A8B8KNA7-F1
#
_cell.length_a   1.000
_cell.length_b   1.000
_cell.length_c   1.000
_cell.angle_alpha   90.00
_cell.angle_beta   90.00
_cell.angle_gamma   90.00
#
_symmetry.space_group_name_H-M   'P 1'
#
loop_
_entity.id
_entity.type
_entity.pdbx_description
1 polymer ?
#
loop_
_entity_poly.entity_id
_entity_poly.type
_entity_poly.pdbx_seq_one_letter_code
_entity_poly.pdbx_strand_id
1 'polypeptide(L)'
;MATAPFIHARYAYSPRICNRSKSASQSQQGSIPSSSHPSSSNSAFTFSSGTNSGQRHQGLRAQAMSTVTGGKSFASIGNVKNDPDHLLVLVHGILASTGDWTYAEAELKRRLGKNFLIYVSSSNAYTKTFTGIDGAGKRLADEVLQVVKKTKSLKKISFLSHSLGGLFARYAIAVLYSPDTYNRDQQGDLANSMTENSPRTSFSRGGMIAGLEPINFITLATPHLGVRGRKQLPFLLGVPILEKLAAPIAPLFVGQTGSQLFLTDGKPDKPPLLLRMASDCEDGKFLSALGAFRWRMIYANVSYDHMVGWRTSSIRRESELSKPPRQSLDGYKHVVDVEYCPPVPSDGPQFPPKAAKAKEAVQNAPSTQNTVEYHEIIEDEMIRGLQQLGWKKVDVSFHSAFWPFFAHNNIHVKNEWLHNAGVGVIAHVADSLRQQEASSILSASL
;
A
#
# COMPACT_ATOMS: atom_id res chain seq x y z
N MET A 1 17.89 -60.79 31.64
CA MET A 1 17.07 -61.11 30.45
C MET A 1 16.46 -59.80 29.97
N ALA A 2 16.62 -59.25 28.77
CA ALA A 2 17.37 -59.53 27.54
C ALA A 2 17.54 -58.14 26.88
N THR A 3 18.76 -57.61 26.75
CA THR A 3 19.53 -57.41 25.49
C THR A 3 18.85 -56.60 24.37
N ALA A 4 19.45 -55.44 24.07
CA ALA A 4 19.41 -54.68 22.80
C ALA A 4 20.10 -55.48 21.64
N PRO A 5 20.28 -55.02 20.36
CA PRO A 5 20.47 -53.63 19.91
C PRO A 5 19.96 -53.24 18.49
N PHE A 6 19.96 -51.93 18.21
CA PHE A 6 19.97 -51.37 16.85
C PHE A 6 21.40 -51.01 16.44
N ILE A 7 21.80 -51.48 15.25
CA ILE A 7 23.05 -51.20 14.55
C ILE A 7 22.78 -50.07 13.54
N HIS A 8 23.60 -49.02 13.52
CA HIS A 8 23.80 -48.21 12.32
C HIS A 8 25.29 -47.99 12.07
N ALA A 9 25.75 -48.57 10.95
CA ALA A 9 27.11 -48.48 10.45
C ALA A 9 27.36 -47.15 9.72
N ARG A 10 28.56 -46.61 9.94
CA ARG A 10 29.22 -45.61 9.11
C ARG A 10 29.62 -46.25 7.78
N TYR A 11 29.50 -45.51 6.67
CA TYR A 11 30.53 -45.53 5.62
C TYR A 11 30.66 -44.15 4.98
N ALA A 12 31.86 -43.61 5.09
CA ALA A 12 32.35 -42.44 4.39
C ALA A 12 32.84 -42.86 3.00
N TYR A 13 32.69 -41.99 1.98
CA TYR A 13 33.70 -41.79 0.95
C TYR A 13 33.42 -40.49 0.18
N SER A 14 34.38 -39.55 0.24
CA SER A 14 34.59 -38.48 -0.74
C SER A 14 35.61 -38.95 -1.77
N PRO A 15 35.64 -38.36 -2.97
CA PRO A 15 36.92 -38.06 -3.58
C PRO A 15 37.07 -36.58 -3.98
N ARG A 16 38.28 -36.10 -3.66
CA ARG A 16 38.89 -34.85 -4.12
C ARG A 16 39.12 -34.91 -5.62
N ILE A 17 38.99 -33.77 -6.30
CA ILE A 17 39.81 -33.44 -7.48
C ILE A 17 40.36 -32.02 -7.30
N CYS A 18 41.68 -31.93 -7.37
CA CYS A 18 42.48 -30.72 -7.38
C CYS A 18 43.49 -30.93 -8.52
N ASN A 19 43.65 -30.01 -9.46
CA ASN A 19 44.74 -29.03 -9.44
C ASN A 19 44.94 -28.27 -10.77
N ARG A 20 45.22 -26.97 -10.61
CA ARG A 20 46.23 -26.13 -11.27
C ARG A 20 46.27 -25.93 -12.79
N SER A 21 46.22 -24.66 -13.18
CA SER A 21 47.36 -23.78 -13.53
C SER A 21 46.81 -22.55 -14.29
N LYS A 22 47.35 -21.33 -14.32
CA LYS A 22 48.65 -20.73 -14.04
C LYS A 22 48.41 -19.21 -13.90
N SER A 23 49.12 -18.55 -13.00
CA SER A 23 49.31 -17.09 -12.98
C SER A 23 50.57 -16.73 -13.78
N ALA A 24 50.51 -15.65 -14.55
CA ALA A 24 51.67 -14.96 -15.10
C ALA A 24 51.41 -13.44 -15.11
N SER A 25 52.40 -12.73 -14.63
CA SER A 25 52.56 -11.27 -14.54
C SER A 25 52.79 -10.61 -15.89
N GLN A 26 52.29 -9.38 -16.09
CA GLN A 26 53.05 -8.32 -16.76
C GLN A 26 52.46 -6.92 -16.48
N SER A 27 53.36 -6.05 -16.03
CA SER A 27 53.28 -4.60 -15.98
C SER A 27 53.41 -3.98 -17.38
N GLN A 28 52.69 -2.90 -17.67
CA GLN A 28 53.24 -1.79 -18.46
C GLN A 28 52.41 -0.50 -18.28
N GLN A 29 53.12 0.56 -17.91
CA GLN A 29 52.74 1.96 -18.06
C GLN A 29 52.81 2.36 -19.54
N GLY A 30 51.96 3.30 -19.98
CA GLY A 30 52.07 3.93 -21.30
C GLY A 30 51.05 5.06 -21.46
N SER A 31 51.54 6.24 -21.78
CA SER A 31 50.91 7.55 -21.67
C SER A 31 50.08 7.98 -22.91
N ILE A 32 49.12 8.89 -22.65
CA ILE A 32 48.40 9.92 -23.46
C ILE A 32 49.29 10.43 -24.66
N PRO A 33 48.78 10.94 -25.84
CA PRO A 33 47.66 11.89 -25.90
C PRO A 33 46.76 12.08 -27.16
N SER A 34 45.71 12.86 -26.88
CA SER A 34 45.16 14.02 -27.63
C SER A 34 44.13 13.88 -28.77
N SER A 35 43.12 14.76 -28.62
CA SER A 35 42.30 15.46 -29.62
C SER A 35 41.33 14.62 -30.44
N SER A 36 40.08 15.02 -30.71
CA SER A 36 39.59 16.37 -31.03
C SER A 36 38.06 16.45 -30.95
N HIS A 37 37.53 17.51 -30.33
CA HIS A 37 36.21 18.07 -30.67
C HIS A 37 36.27 18.66 -32.10
N PRO A 38 35.13 18.81 -32.80
CA PRO A 38 34.48 20.12 -32.73
C PRO A 38 32.96 20.10 -32.61
N SER A 39 32.51 21.19 -32.01
CA SER A 39 31.18 21.76 -31.92
C SER A 39 30.60 22.27 -33.25
N SER A 40 29.28 22.21 -33.41
CA SER A 40 28.41 23.20 -34.08
C SER A 40 26.95 22.67 -33.99
N SER A 41 26.07 23.28 -33.19
CA SER A 41 25.27 24.50 -33.40
C SER A 41 24.14 24.38 -34.43
N ASN A 42 22.92 24.58 -33.92
CA ASN A 42 21.69 25.08 -34.57
C ASN A 42 21.11 24.36 -35.79
N SER A 43 19.86 23.92 -35.67
CA SER A 43 18.72 24.72 -36.17
C SER A 43 17.40 24.01 -35.94
N ALA A 44 16.44 24.74 -35.38
CA ALA A 44 15.03 24.43 -35.45
C ALA A 44 14.54 24.51 -36.90
N PHE A 45 13.76 23.53 -37.34
CA PHE A 45 12.81 23.71 -38.44
C PHE A 45 11.53 22.93 -38.15
N THR A 46 10.50 23.71 -37.86
CA THR A 46 9.09 23.40 -38.03
C THR A 46 8.80 23.05 -39.49
N PHE A 47 8.02 22.00 -39.71
CA PHE A 47 7.27 21.82 -40.95
C PHE A 47 5.81 21.56 -40.63
N SER A 48 4.95 22.36 -41.24
CA SER A 48 3.50 22.23 -41.26
C SER A 48 3.07 22.26 -42.72
N SER A 49 2.29 21.26 -43.13
CA SER A 49 1.41 21.15 -44.31
C SER A 49 1.24 19.65 -44.59
N GLY A 50 0.08 19.04 -44.81
CA GLY A 50 -1.17 19.56 -45.35
C GLY A 50 -1.63 18.59 -46.45
N THR A 51 -2.80 17.98 -46.21
CA THR A 51 -3.82 17.48 -47.17
C THR A 51 -3.62 16.20 -48.03
N ASN A 52 -4.60 15.30 -47.81
CA ASN A 52 -5.48 14.56 -48.74
C ASN A 52 -4.98 13.46 -49.70
N SER A 53 -5.43 12.24 -49.43
CA SER A 53 -6.28 11.37 -50.29
C SER A 53 -6.56 10.08 -49.47
N GLY A 54 -7.70 9.39 -49.46
CA GLY A 54 -8.87 9.39 -50.32
C GLY A 54 -9.09 7.99 -50.90
N GLN A 55 -9.65 7.03 -50.15
CA GLN A 55 -10.32 5.79 -50.63
C GLN A 55 -10.89 5.03 -49.42
N ARG A 56 -12.20 5.11 -49.10
CA ARG A 56 -13.32 4.26 -49.56
C ARG A 56 -13.08 2.75 -49.46
N HIS A 57 -13.67 2.12 -48.44
CA HIS A 57 -14.38 0.85 -48.57
C HIS A 57 -15.67 0.86 -47.74
N GLN A 58 -16.77 0.60 -48.46
CA GLN A 58 -18.10 0.18 -47.99
C GLN A 58 -17.94 -1.17 -47.25
N GLY A 59 -18.78 -1.63 -46.33
CA GLY A 59 -20.09 -1.23 -45.84
C GLY A 59 -20.66 -2.45 -45.10
N LEU A 60 -21.55 -2.25 -44.13
CA LEU A 60 -22.58 -3.22 -43.74
C LEU A 60 -23.56 -2.47 -42.83
N ARG A 61 -24.71 -2.15 -43.43
CA ARG A 61 -25.82 -1.39 -42.86
C ARG A 61 -26.86 -2.40 -42.40
N ALA A 62 -27.01 -2.60 -41.10
CA ALA A 62 -28.16 -3.32 -40.55
C ALA A 62 -29.29 -2.32 -40.29
N GLN A 63 -30.36 -2.43 -41.07
CA GLN A 63 -31.62 -1.75 -40.85
C GLN A 63 -32.37 -2.45 -39.71
N ALA A 64 -32.82 -1.70 -38.71
CA ALA A 64 -33.81 -2.15 -37.73
C ALA A 64 -34.99 -1.19 -37.74
N MET A 65 -36.18 -1.76 -37.87
CA MET A 65 -37.46 -1.11 -38.13
C MET A 65 -37.93 -0.23 -36.97
N SER A 66 -38.53 0.90 -37.32
CA SER A 66 -39.28 1.77 -36.43
C SER A 66 -40.69 1.22 -36.27
N THR A 67 -41.09 0.87 -35.04
CA THR A 67 -42.49 0.68 -34.66
C THR A 67 -42.85 1.74 -33.64
N VAL A 68 -43.70 2.67 -34.06
CA VAL A 68 -44.35 3.67 -33.22
C VAL A 68 -45.47 2.99 -32.45
N THR A 69 -45.34 2.91 -31.13
CA THR A 69 -46.47 2.72 -30.22
C THR A 69 -46.34 3.72 -29.08
N GLY A 70 -47.25 4.69 -29.07
CA GLY A 70 -47.34 5.72 -28.05
C GLY A 70 -47.73 5.13 -26.71
N GLY A 71 -46.81 5.19 -25.75
CA GLY A 71 -47.07 5.04 -24.33
C GLY A 71 -46.86 6.38 -23.65
N LYS A 72 -47.90 6.91 -23.00
CA LYS A 72 -47.83 8.10 -22.13
C LYS A 72 -46.76 7.86 -21.06
N SER A 73 -45.58 8.46 -21.22
CA SER A 73 -44.58 8.52 -20.17
C SER A 73 -45.05 9.52 -19.12
N PHE A 74 -45.38 9.02 -17.94
CA PHE A 74 -45.46 9.86 -16.74
C PHE A 74 -44.09 10.52 -16.55
N ALA A 75 -44.05 11.83 -16.74
CA ALA A 75 -42.91 12.65 -16.38
C ALA A 75 -42.69 12.51 -14.87
N SER A 76 -41.75 11.66 -14.49
CA SER A 76 -41.24 11.59 -13.12
C SER A 76 -40.55 12.89 -12.78
N ILE A 77 -41.16 13.59 -11.84
CA ILE A 77 -40.66 14.74 -11.11
C ILE A 77 -39.28 14.44 -10.51
N GLY A 78 -38.35 15.38 -10.65
CA GLY A 78 -37.09 15.44 -9.89
C GLY A 78 -35.87 14.89 -10.63
N ASN A 79 -35.10 15.79 -11.24
CA ASN A 79 -33.70 15.54 -11.57
C ASN A 79 -32.91 15.48 -10.26
N VAL A 80 -32.99 14.36 -9.53
CA VAL A 80 -32.13 14.11 -8.37
C VAL A 80 -30.71 14.09 -8.93
N LYS A 81 -29.92 15.13 -8.63
CA LYS A 81 -28.50 15.14 -8.97
C LYS A 81 -27.89 13.87 -8.39
N ASN A 82 -27.43 12.96 -9.26
CA ASN A 82 -26.67 11.77 -8.88
C ASN A 82 -25.25 12.20 -8.47
N ASP A 83 -25.16 13.00 -7.41
CA ASP A 83 -23.90 13.41 -6.81
C ASP A 83 -23.28 12.20 -6.08
N PRO A 84 -21.95 12.02 -6.13
CA PRO A 84 -21.31 10.90 -5.48
C PRO A 84 -21.50 10.94 -3.97
N ASP A 85 -21.75 9.79 -3.36
CA ASP A 85 -21.90 9.63 -1.90
C ASP A 85 -20.71 8.93 -1.25
N HIS A 86 -19.76 8.41 -2.04
CA HIS A 86 -18.58 7.69 -1.56
C HIS A 86 -17.29 8.31 -2.08
N LEU A 87 -16.45 8.82 -1.18
CA LEU A 87 -15.11 9.30 -1.50
C LEU A 87 -14.10 8.14 -1.51
N LEU A 88 -13.41 7.91 -2.64
CA LEU A 88 -12.25 7.03 -2.71
C LEU A 88 -10.99 7.87 -2.88
N VAL A 89 -10.13 7.91 -1.85
CA VAL A 89 -8.87 8.67 -1.85
C VAL A 89 -7.72 7.77 -2.31
N LEU A 90 -7.04 8.15 -3.40
CA LEU A 90 -5.87 7.46 -3.92
C LEU A 90 -4.59 8.15 -3.43
N VAL A 91 -3.70 7.40 -2.81
CA VAL A 91 -2.49 7.95 -2.15
C VAL A 91 -1.23 7.31 -2.71
N HIS A 92 -0.40 8.13 -3.37
CA HIS A 92 0.81 7.67 -4.05
C HIS A 92 1.98 7.40 -3.08
N GLY A 93 2.97 6.62 -3.55
CA GLY A 93 4.19 6.28 -2.81
C GLY A 93 5.30 7.32 -2.86
N ILE A 94 6.51 6.91 -2.47
CA ILE A 94 7.72 7.75 -2.42
C ILE A 94 8.09 8.27 -3.82
N LEU A 95 8.48 9.55 -3.93
CA LEU A 95 8.85 10.21 -5.20
C LEU A 95 7.80 10.09 -6.34
N ALA A 96 6.57 9.74 -6.00
CA ALA A 96 5.47 9.63 -6.95
C ALA A 96 4.63 10.92 -6.98
N SER A 97 3.64 10.93 -7.85
CA SER A 97 2.70 12.03 -8.08
C SER A 97 1.30 11.47 -8.37
N THR A 98 0.36 12.34 -8.71
CA THR A 98 -0.97 11.93 -9.18
C THR A 98 -0.90 11.13 -10.48
N GLY A 99 0.12 11.35 -11.32
CA GLY A 99 0.28 10.68 -12.61
C GLY A 99 0.49 9.17 -12.50
N ASP A 100 1.05 8.70 -11.38
CA ASP A 100 1.27 7.27 -11.11
C ASP A 100 -0.05 6.48 -10.95
N TRP A 101 -1.17 7.18 -10.70
CA TRP A 101 -2.50 6.60 -10.59
C TRP A 101 -3.33 6.69 -11.86
N THR A 102 -2.82 7.24 -12.96
CA THR A 102 -3.59 7.52 -14.20
C THR A 102 -4.41 6.31 -14.67
N TYR A 103 -3.77 5.14 -14.80
CA TYR A 103 -4.44 3.92 -15.22
C TYR A 103 -5.51 3.48 -14.22
N ALA A 104 -5.12 3.37 -12.94
CA ALA A 104 -6.03 2.87 -11.90
C ALA A 104 -7.22 3.80 -11.71
N GLU A 105 -7.02 5.12 -11.75
CA GLU A 105 -8.09 6.11 -11.68
C GLU A 105 -9.09 5.91 -12.83
N ALA A 106 -8.60 5.77 -14.07
CA ALA A 106 -9.45 5.54 -15.23
C ALA A 106 -10.25 4.22 -15.10
N GLU A 107 -9.59 3.14 -14.69
CA GLU A 107 -10.22 1.83 -14.55
C GLU A 107 -11.23 1.79 -13.39
N LEU A 108 -10.92 2.43 -12.26
CA LEU A 108 -11.84 2.53 -11.12
C LEU A 108 -13.05 3.40 -11.48
N LYS A 109 -12.87 4.53 -12.18
CA LYS A 109 -13.99 5.35 -12.68
C LYS A 109 -14.91 4.54 -13.59
N ARG A 110 -14.33 3.74 -14.48
CA ARG A 110 -15.06 2.89 -15.42
C ARG A 110 -15.87 1.80 -14.71
N ARG A 111 -15.31 1.18 -13.66
CA ARG A 111 -15.92 0.02 -12.97
C ARG A 111 -16.85 0.38 -11.82
N LEU A 112 -16.55 1.42 -11.05
CA LEU A 112 -17.29 1.78 -9.84
C LEU A 112 -18.48 2.71 -10.12
N GLY A 113 -18.47 3.42 -11.26
CA GLY A 113 -19.55 4.29 -11.68
C GLY A 113 -19.61 5.62 -10.91
N LYS A 114 -20.73 6.33 -11.05
CA LYS A 114 -20.88 7.73 -10.62
C LYS A 114 -21.06 7.93 -9.10
N ASN A 115 -21.36 6.86 -8.36
CA ASN A 115 -21.53 6.93 -6.90
C ASN A 115 -20.20 7.24 -6.18
N PHE A 116 -19.07 6.90 -6.82
CA PHE A 116 -17.74 7.15 -6.29
C PHE A 116 -17.17 8.48 -6.79
N LEU A 117 -16.80 9.35 -5.85
CA LEU A 117 -15.85 10.43 -6.10
C LEU A 117 -14.44 9.86 -5.95
N ILE A 118 -13.79 9.61 -7.08
CA ILE A 118 -12.41 9.14 -7.12
C ILE A 118 -11.49 10.35 -7.07
N TYR A 119 -10.71 10.47 -5.99
CA TYR A 119 -9.85 11.61 -5.74
C TYR A 119 -8.39 11.17 -5.58
N VAL A 120 -7.52 11.62 -6.47
CA VAL A 120 -6.07 11.34 -6.42
C VAL A 120 -5.37 12.44 -5.64
N SER A 121 -4.81 12.09 -4.48
CA SER A 121 -4.13 13.03 -3.59
C SER A 121 -2.87 13.59 -4.25
N SER A 122 -2.67 14.90 -4.14
CA SER A 122 -1.47 15.62 -4.60
C SER A 122 -0.62 16.16 -3.45
N SER A 123 -1.15 16.08 -2.22
CA SER A 123 -0.60 16.65 -0.99
C SER A 123 0.88 16.36 -0.74
N ASN A 124 1.37 15.21 -1.21
CA ASN A 124 2.72 14.71 -0.95
C ASN A 124 3.56 14.48 -2.21
N ALA A 125 3.20 15.06 -3.36
CA ALA A 125 3.91 14.82 -4.62
C ALA A 125 5.42 15.10 -4.56
N TYR A 126 6.19 14.26 -5.24
CA TYR A 126 7.64 14.37 -5.44
C TYR A 126 8.42 14.40 -4.11
N THR A 127 9.26 15.41 -3.90
CA THR A 127 10.17 15.51 -2.73
C THR A 127 9.42 15.72 -1.41
N LYS A 128 8.13 16.09 -1.44
CA LYS A 128 7.31 16.21 -0.23
C LYS A 128 7.15 14.87 0.50
N THR A 129 7.40 13.73 -0.16
CA THR A 129 7.37 12.42 0.50
C THR A 129 8.48 12.21 1.54
N PHE A 130 9.50 13.08 1.58
CA PHE A 130 10.66 12.93 2.47
C PHE A 130 10.53 13.62 3.83
N THR A 131 9.47 14.41 4.05
CA THR A 131 9.32 15.27 5.24
C THR A 131 8.74 14.54 6.46
N GLY A 132 8.84 13.21 6.52
CA GLY A 132 8.21 12.40 7.56
C GLY A 132 6.79 11.93 7.23
N ILE A 133 6.46 10.72 7.67
CA ILE A 133 5.16 10.07 7.57
C ILE A 133 4.09 10.87 8.33
N ASP A 134 4.45 11.40 9.50
CA ASP A 134 3.60 12.26 10.32
C ASP A 134 3.26 13.58 9.61
N GLY A 135 4.27 14.28 9.07
CA GLY A 135 4.06 15.50 8.30
C GLY A 135 3.24 15.26 7.02
N ALA A 136 3.53 14.18 6.30
CA ALA A 136 2.80 13.78 5.11
C ALA A 136 1.36 13.36 5.40
N GLY A 137 1.14 12.66 6.52
CA GLY A 137 -0.19 12.26 6.99
C GLY A 137 -1.07 13.46 7.36
N LYS A 138 -0.51 14.47 8.05
CA LYS A 138 -1.23 15.72 8.35
C LYS A 138 -1.66 16.46 7.09
N ARG A 139 -0.77 16.62 6.11
CA ARG A 139 -1.11 17.25 4.82
C ARG A 139 -2.19 16.49 4.05
N LEU A 140 -2.12 15.15 4.07
CA LEU A 140 -3.15 14.31 3.45
C LEU A 140 -4.49 14.49 4.16
N ALA A 141 -4.51 14.51 5.50
CA ALA A 141 -5.72 14.77 6.27
C ALA A 141 -6.35 16.14 5.94
N ASP A 142 -5.54 17.19 5.85
CA ASP A 142 -6.00 18.53 5.48
C ASP A 142 -6.62 18.55 4.07
N GLU A 143 -5.98 17.90 3.10
CA GLU A 143 -6.48 17.80 1.72
C GLU A 143 -7.81 17.03 1.67
N VAL A 144 -7.91 15.88 2.35
CA VAL A 144 -9.15 15.09 2.45
C VAL A 144 -10.27 15.93 3.08
N LEU A 145 -10.01 16.63 4.18
CA LEU A 145 -11.01 17.48 4.83
C LEU A 145 -11.52 18.58 3.90
N GLN A 146 -10.66 19.14 3.05
CA GLN A 146 -11.09 20.11 2.03
C GLN A 146 -12.01 19.49 0.98
N VAL A 147 -11.72 18.26 0.52
CA VAL A 147 -12.59 17.54 -0.42
C VAL A 147 -13.96 17.25 0.18
N VAL A 148 -13.99 16.76 1.43
CA VAL A 148 -15.22 16.48 2.17
C VAL A 148 -16.03 17.75 2.37
N LYS A 149 -15.38 18.86 2.76
CA LYS A 149 -16.07 20.16 2.94
C LYS A 149 -16.69 20.68 1.65
N LYS A 150 -16.04 20.46 0.50
CA LYS A 150 -16.51 20.90 -0.83
C LYS A 150 -17.65 20.04 -1.39
N THR A 151 -17.75 18.78 -0.99
CA THR A 151 -18.70 17.81 -1.57
C THR A 151 -19.66 17.30 -0.50
N LYS A 152 -20.76 18.03 -0.28
CA LYS A 152 -21.71 17.77 0.82
C LYS A 152 -22.52 16.48 0.68
N SER A 153 -22.56 15.88 -0.51
CA SER A 153 -23.25 14.62 -0.77
C SER A 153 -22.53 13.40 -0.20
N LEU A 154 -21.23 13.53 0.13
CA LEU A 154 -20.43 12.43 0.64
C LEU A 154 -20.94 11.94 1.99
N LYS A 155 -21.04 10.61 2.11
CA LYS A 155 -21.43 9.88 3.32
C LYS A 155 -20.38 8.84 3.72
N LYS A 156 -19.68 8.28 2.74
CA LYS A 156 -18.71 7.19 2.90
C LYS A 156 -17.31 7.61 2.46
N ILE A 157 -16.29 7.00 3.07
CA ILE A 157 -14.90 7.19 2.70
C ILE A 157 -14.13 5.87 2.62
N SER A 158 -13.30 5.74 1.60
CA SER A 158 -12.35 4.67 1.40
C SER A 158 -10.99 5.21 1.00
N PHE A 159 -9.93 4.46 1.29
CA PHE A 159 -8.56 4.75 0.89
C PHE A 159 -8.00 3.60 0.07
N LEU A 160 -7.30 3.95 -1.02
CA LEU A 160 -6.45 3.04 -1.80
C LEU A 160 -5.05 3.64 -1.88
N SER A 161 -4.08 2.99 -1.27
CA SER A 161 -2.74 3.57 -1.10
C SER A 161 -1.65 2.65 -1.62
N HIS A 162 -0.62 3.20 -2.25
CA HIS A 162 0.53 2.44 -2.75
C HIS A 162 1.78 2.76 -1.94
N SER A 163 2.52 1.72 -1.56
CA SER A 163 3.85 1.83 -0.96
C SER A 163 3.84 2.76 0.27
N LEU A 164 4.75 3.72 0.34
CA LEU A 164 4.81 4.72 1.41
C LEU A 164 3.49 5.48 1.63
N GLY A 165 2.66 5.61 0.59
CA GLY A 165 1.33 6.23 0.66
C GLY A 165 0.41 5.54 1.67
N GLY A 166 0.55 4.23 1.88
CA GLY A 166 -0.24 3.50 2.89
C GLY A 166 0.12 3.90 4.32
N LEU A 167 1.38 4.27 4.58
CA LEU A 167 1.80 4.80 5.88
C LEU A 167 1.30 6.24 6.07
N PHE A 168 1.32 7.07 5.02
CA PHE A 168 0.70 8.40 5.06
C PHE A 168 -0.80 8.31 5.36
N ALA A 169 -1.52 7.39 4.70
CA ALA A 169 -2.94 7.16 4.92
C ALA A 169 -3.22 6.67 6.34
N ARG A 170 -2.43 5.73 6.89
CA ARG A 170 -2.57 5.29 8.29
C ARG A 170 -2.43 6.44 9.30
N TYR A 171 -1.53 7.38 9.05
CA TYR A 171 -1.40 8.55 9.92
C TYR A 171 -2.57 9.52 9.71
N ALA A 172 -2.95 9.78 8.47
CA ALA A 172 -4.04 10.70 8.13
C ALA A 172 -5.39 10.26 8.71
N ILE A 173 -5.73 8.97 8.66
CA ILE A 173 -7.01 8.48 9.22
C ILE A 173 -7.08 8.70 10.73
N ALA A 174 -5.95 8.63 11.45
CA ALA A 174 -5.92 8.91 12.89
C ALA A 174 -6.14 10.39 13.20
N VAL A 175 -5.63 11.29 12.36
CA VAL A 175 -5.88 12.74 12.45
C VAL A 175 -7.35 13.06 12.15
N LEU A 176 -7.95 12.35 11.19
CA LEU A 176 -9.34 12.54 10.76
C LEU A 176 -10.36 11.82 11.65
N TYR A 177 -9.90 11.00 12.60
CA TYR A 177 -10.77 10.13 13.39
C TYR A 177 -11.54 10.90 14.46
N SER A 178 -12.84 10.68 14.50
CA SER A 178 -13.70 11.08 15.61
C SER A 178 -14.40 9.83 16.15
N PRO A 179 -14.30 9.52 17.45
CA PRO A 179 -15.10 8.44 18.04
C PRO A 179 -16.58 8.72 17.83
N ASP A 180 -17.37 7.66 17.71
CA ASP A 180 -18.82 7.79 17.56
C ASP A 180 -19.40 8.45 18.83
N THR A 181 -19.80 9.71 18.72
CA THR A 181 -20.48 10.45 19.80
C THR A 181 -21.97 10.53 19.54
N TYR A 182 -22.61 9.45 19.08
CA TYR A 182 -24.07 9.31 19.19
C TYR A 182 -24.47 9.02 20.64
N ASN A 183 -24.25 10.01 21.52
CA ASN A 183 -24.83 10.13 22.87
C ASN A 183 -24.80 11.60 23.35
N ARG A 184 -24.85 12.55 22.42
CA ARG A 184 -25.07 13.96 22.74
C ARG A 184 -26.44 14.31 22.17
N ASP A 185 -27.51 13.89 22.87
CA ASP A 185 -28.89 14.43 22.85
C ASP A 185 -29.86 13.64 23.76
N GLN A 186 -29.42 13.15 24.93
CA GLN A 186 -30.34 12.64 25.98
C GLN A 186 -29.94 13.08 27.40
N GLN A 187 -29.51 14.33 27.56
CA GLN A 187 -29.56 15.00 28.86
C GLN A 187 -30.72 16.00 28.82
N GLY A 188 -31.95 15.48 28.86
CA GLY A 188 -33.17 16.27 28.79
C GLY A 188 -34.40 15.41 28.57
N ASP A 189 -34.67 14.49 29.48
CA ASP A 189 -35.97 14.38 30.16
C ASP A 189 -36.12 13.03 30.85
N LEU A 190 -36.54 13.12 32.10
CA LEU A 190 -36.78 12.04 33.04
C LEU A 190 -38.14 11.39 32.73
N ALA A 191 -38.21 10.07 32.90
CA ALA A 191 -39.40 9.23 33.13
C ALA A 191 -40.09 8.52 31.94
N ASN A 192 -40.28 7.20 32.15
CA ASN A 192 -41.10 6.22 31.41
C ASN A 192 -40.50 5.77 30.05
N SER A 193 -40.34 4.50 29.71
CA SER A 193 -41.08 3.29 30.06
C SER A 193 -40.18 2.05 29.98
N MET A 194 -40.60 1.03 30.73
CA MET A 194 -40.14 -0.35 30.61
C MET A 194 -40.62 -0.97 29.28
N THR A 195 -39.95 -2.05 28.87
CA THR A 195 -40.25 -2.99 27.76
C THR A 195 -39.73 -2.61 26.37
N GLU A 196 -38.66 -3.28 25.90
CA GLU A 196 -38.73 -4.47 25.03
C GLU A 196 -37.33 -4.92 24.59
N ASN A 197 -37.04 -6.20 24.85
CA ASN A 197 -35.87 -6.91 24.35
C ASN A 197 -36.07 -7.22 22.87
N SER A 198 -35.45 -6.42 22.00
CA SER A 198 -35.16 -6.81 20.62
C SER A 198 -33.64 -6.97 20.48
N PRO A 199 -33.12 -8.08 19.94
CA PRO A 199 -31.70 -8.21 19.66
C PRO A 199 -31.36 -7.26 18.49
N ARG A 200 -31.03 -6.01 18.83
CA ARG A 200 -30.44 -5.06 17.89
C ARG A 200 -29.18 -5.68 17.32
N THR A 201 -29.17 -5.93 16.03
CA THR A 201 -27.99 -6.27 15.23
C THR A 201 -26.98 -5.12 15.35
N SER A 202 -26.04 -5.30 16.28
CA SER A 202 -24.99 -4.35 16.64
C SER A 202 -23.99 -4.12 15.50
N PHE A 203 -24.27 -3.16 14.61
CA PHE A 203 -23.26 -2.61 13.69
C PHE A 203 -23.07 -1.08 13.83
N SER A 204 -23.66 -0.43 14.83
CA SER A 204 -23.50 1.00 15.11
C SER A 204 -22.62 1.23 16.33
N ARG A 205 -21.29 1.08 16.18
CA ARG A 205 -20.31 1.45 17.22
C ARG A 205 -18.91 1.81 16.66
N GLY A 206 -18.85 2.30 15.43
CA GLY A 206 -17.61 2.64 14.74
C GLY A 206 -17.39 4.14 14.69
N GLY A 207 -16.18 4.62 15.00
CA GLY A 207 -15.86 6.04 14.81
C GLY A 207 -15.86 6.45 13.34
N MET A 208 -15.95 7.75 13.10
CA MET A 208 -16.03 8.35 11.77
C MET A 208 -14.66 8.84 11.32
N ILE A 209 -14.44 8.93 10.00
CA ILE A 209 -13.24 9.49 9.40
C ILE A 209 -13.64 10.73 8.61
N ALA A 210 -13.19 11.91 9.05
CA ALA A 210 -13.59 13.20 8.49
C ALA A 210 -15.12 13.43 8.51
N GLY A 211 -15.83 12.82 9.48
CA GLY A 211 -17.28 12.83 9.55
C GLY A 211 -17.99 11.91 8.54
N LEU A 212 -17.25 11.06 7.82
CA LEU A 212 -17.77 10.07 6.87
C LEU A 212 -17.64 8.65 7.43
N GLU A 213 -18.55 7.76 7.01
CA GLU A 213 -18.52 6.34 7.34
C GLU A 213 -17.31 5.67 6.65
N PRO A 214 -16.37 5.09 7.41
CA PRO A 214 -15.20 4.44 6.83
C PRO A 214 -15.52 3.04 6.30
N ILE A 215 -15.41 2.83 4.99
CA ILE A 215 -15.75 1.55 4.34
C ILE A 215 -14.51 0.70 4.10
N ASN A 216 -13.56 1.16 3.27
CA ASN A 216 -12.39 0.36 2.88
C ASN A 216 -11.07 1.07 3.17
N PHE A 217 -10.14 0.37 3.82
CA PHE A 217 -8.74 0.75 3.91
C PHE A 217 -7.89 -0.26 3.13
N ILE A 218 -7.44 0.12 1.93
CA ILE A 218 -6.73 -0.75 1.00
C ILE A 218 -5.31 -0.26 0.80
N THR A 219 -4.35 -1.19 0.86
CA THR A 219 -2.94 -0.89 0.59
C THR A 219 -2.33 -1.84 -0.43
N LEU A 220 -1.43 -1.33 -1.25
CA LEU A 220 -0.69 -2.06 -2.28
C LEU A 220 0.82 -1.92 -2.00
N ALA A 221 1.49 -3.03 -1.68
CA ALA A 221 2.93 -3.07 -1.39
C ALA A 221 3.40 -2.03 -0.35
N THR A 222 2.60 -1.80 0.70
CA THR A 222 2.92 -0.84 1.77
C THR A 222 3.87 -1.45 2.81
N PRO A 223 4.97 -0.80 3.21
CA PRO A 223 5.88 -1.33 4.23
C PRO A 223 5.32 -1.11 5.65
N HIS A 224 4.27 -1.82 6.04
CA HIS A 224 3.57 -1.61 7.32
C HIS A 224 4.45 -1.76 8.55
N LEU A 225 5.51 -2.58 8.44
CA LEU A 225 6.46 -2.91 9.50
C LEU A 225 7.83 -2.22 9.29
N GLY A 226 7.91 -1.25 8.39
CA GLY A 226 9.16 -0.64 7.97
C GLY A 226 9.93 -1.48 6.94
N VAL A 227 11.19 -1.11 6.71
CA VAL A 227 12.10 -1.79 5.78
C VAL A 227 13.38 -2.19 6.53
N ARG A 228 13.80 -3.45 6.36
CA ARG A 228 15.10 -3.93 6.83
C ARG A 228 16.16 -3.60 5.77
N GLY A 229 17.14 -2.76 6.08
CA GLY A 229 18.29 -2.54 5.22
C GLY A 229 19.08 -3.84 5.01
N ARG A 230 19.46 -4.18 3.77
CA ARG A 230 20.32 -5.35 3.54
C ARG A 230 21.77 -5.02 3.92
N LYS A 231 22.26 -5.65 4.99
CA LYS A 231 23.64 -6.09 5.35
C LYS A 231 24.93 -5.48 4.73
N GLN A 232 24.95 -4.34 4.05
CA GLN A 232 26.20 -3.66 3.70
C GLN A 232 26.05 -2.14 3.82
N LEU A 233 26.95 -1.55 4.62
CA LEU A 233 27.20 -0.13 4.94
C LEU A 233 26.34 0.51 6.05
N PRO A 234 26.95 0.83 7.22
CA PRO A 234 26.30 1.52 8.34
C PRO A 234 26.00 3.01 8.10
N PHE A 235 25.91 3.47 6.85
CA PHE A 235 25.67 4.90 6.54
C PHE A 235 24.73 5.21 5.37
N LEU A 236 24.22 4.23 4.60
CA LEU A 236 23.47 4.50 3.36
C LEU A 236 22.32 3.52 3.04
N LEU A 237 21.46 3.22 4.02
CA LEU A 237 20.05 2.78 3.84
C LEU A 237 19.77 1.53 2.95
N GLY A 238 20.77 0.79 2.45
CA GLY A 238 20.65 -0.60 1.95
C GLY A 238 19.58 -0.89 0.87
N VAL A 239 19.20 0.11 0.06
CA VAL A 239 18.28 -0.02 -1.08
C VAL A 239 19.01 0.46 -2.35
N PRO A 240 19.34 -0.41 -3.33
CA PRO A 240 20.15 -0.07 -4.50
C PRO A 240 19.64 1.09 -5.36
N ILE A 241 18.34 1.40 -5.28
CA ILE A 241 17.72 2.52 -6.00
C ILE A 241 17.94 3.85 -5.27
N LEU A 242 17.94 3.86 -3.93
CA LEU A 242 18.36 5.03 -3.15
C LEU A 242 19.85 5.33 -3.37
N GLU A 243 20.67 4.29 -3.52
CA GLU A 243 22.12 4.40 -3.77
C GLU A 243 22.44 5.10 -5.11
N LYS A 244 21.66 4.84 -6.17
CA LYS A 244 21.84 5.53 -7.48
C LYS A 244 21.31 6.97 -7.51
N LEU A 245 20.47 7.35 -6.54
CA LEU A 245 19.93 8.71 -6.40
C LEU A 245 20.77 9.57 -5.43
N ALA A 246 21.88 9.02 -4.90
CA ALA A 246 22.56 9.54 -3.72
C ALA A 246 23.54 10.69 -3.92
N ALA A 247 23.94 11.09 -5.14
CA ALA A 247 24.93 12.18 -5.25
C ALA A 247 24.35 13.60 -4.98
N PRO A 248 23.16 13.98 -5.49
CA PRO A 248 22.55 15.29 -5.21
C PRO A 248 21.41 15.27 -4.18
N ILE A 249 20.86 14.10 -3.83
CA ILE A 249 19.59 13.95 -3.07
C ILE A 249 19.80 13.20 -1.74
N ALA A 250 21.03 12.77 -1.41
CA ALA A 250 21.33 12.05 -0.17
C ALA A 250 20.79 12.72 1.13
N PRO A 251 20.85 14.06 1.32
CA PRO A 251 20.29 14.69 2.52
C PRO A 251 18.76 14.55 2.64
N LEU A 252 18.06 14.37 1.52
CA LEU A 252 16.60 14.19 1.48
C LEU A 252 16.18 12.73 1.73
N PHE A 253 17.03 11.76 1.35
CA PHE A 253 16.81 10.34 1.63
C PHE A 253 17.24 9.94 3.05
N VAL A 254 18.22 10.66 3.63
CA VAL A 254 18.45 10.76 5.10
C VAL A 254 17.43 11.73 5.73
N GLY A 255 16.22 11.77 5.18
CA GLY A 255 15.10 12.56 5.69
C GLY A 255 14.36 11.85 6.81
N GLN A 256 13.48 12.58 7.48
CA GLN A 256 12.63 12.08 8.57
C GLN A 256 11.84 10.81 8.16
N THR A 257 11.36 10.75 6.91
CA THR A 257 10.69 9.55 6.37
C THR A 257 11.60 8.33 6.36
N GLY A 258 12.85 8.47 5.93
CA GLY A 258 13.82 7.39 5.91
C GLY A 258 14.05 6.87 7.32
N SER A 259 14.33 7.77 8.27
CA SER A 259 14.51 7.39 9.68
C SER A 259 13.32 6.62 10.25
N GLN A 260 12.09 7.01 9.91
CA GLN A 260 10.87 6.32 10.35
C GLN A 260 10.70 4.96 9.68
N LEU A 261 11.04 4.84 8.40
CA LEU A 261 10.92 3.58 7.65
C LEU A 261 11.93 2.53 8.11
N PHE A 262 13.14 2.95 8.49
CA PHE A 262 14.18 2.10 9.05
C PHE A 262 14.10 1.95 10.58
N LEU A 263 13.05 2.48 11.22
CA LEU A 263 12.82 2.39 12.67
C LEU A 263 13.94 3.02 13.52
N THR A 264 14.72 3.94 12.94
CA THR A 264 15.80 4.65 13.63
C THR A 264 15.34 5.95 14.27
N ASP A 265 14.08 6.35 14.07
CA ASP A 265 13.51 7.57 14.62
C ASP A 265 13.22 7.47 16.11
N GLY A 266 13.19 8.62 16.78
CA GLY A 266 12.94 8.74 18.21
C GLY A 266 14.14 8.38 19.11
N LYS A 267 14.04 8.79 20.38
CA LYS A 267 15.04 8.50 21.41
C LYS A 267 14.98 7.03 21.85
N PRO A 268 15.99 6.48 22.56
CA PRO A 268 15.97 5.11 23.08
C PRO A 268 14.75 4.75 23.93
N ASP A 269 14.25 5.71 24.70
CA ASP A 269 13.10 5.61 25.61
C ASP A 269 11.75 5.84 24.92
N LYS A 270 11.74 6.27 23.64
CA LYS A 270 10.54 6.50 22.85
C LYS A 270 10.43 5.49 21.70
N PRO A 271 9.31 4.77 21.56
CA PRO A 271 9.12 3.86 20.43
C PRO A 271 9.17 4.61 19.08
N PRO A 272 9.65 3.96 18.01
CA PRO A 272 9.63 4.54 16.67
C PRO A 272 8.19 4.77 16.19
N LEU A 273 7.99 5.72 15.27
CA LEU A 273 6.65 6.13 14.82
C LEU A 273 5.81 4.95 14.32
N LEU A 274 6.38 4.02 13.55
CA LEU A 274 5.63 2.89 13.02
C LEU A 274 5.08 1.96 14.12
N LEU A 275 5.83 1.78 15.21
CA LEU A 275 5.35 1.06 16.39
C LEU A 275 4.23 1.83 17.09
N ARG A 276 4.36 3.15 17.20
CA ARG A 276 3.31 4.02 17.78
C ARG A 276 2.02 4.00 16.97
N MET A 277 2.12 3.86 15.65
CA MET A 277 0.98 3.72 14.74
C MET A 277 0.35 2.31 14.77
N ALA A 278 0.90 1.36 15.53
CA ALA A 278 0.33 0.03 15.75
C ALA A 278 -0.55 -0.04 17.03
N SER A 279 -0.68 1.07 17.77
CA SER A 279 -1.57 1.21 18.92
C SER A 279 -2.22 2.60 18.98
N ASP A 280 -3.18 2.75 19.88
CA ASP A 280 -3.62 4.08 20.29
C ASP A 280 -2.66 4.67 21.32
N CYS A 281 -2.22 5.90 21.10
CA CYS A 281 -1.28 6.57 22.00
C CYS A 281 -1.58 8.08 22.09
N GLU A 282 -0.73 8.82 22.80
CA GLU A 282 -0.82 10.28 22.95
C GLU A 282 -0.87 11.04 21.62
N ASP A 283 -0.23 10.51 20.57
CA ASP A 283 -0.16 11.16 19.26
C ASP A 283 -1.43 10.99 18.42
N GLY A 284 -2.24 9.98 18.74
CA GLY A 284 -3.39 9.65 17.92
C GLY A 284 -3.99 8.28 18.23
N LYS A 285 -5.24 8.14 17.81
CA LYS A 285 -6.02 6.90 17.90
C LYS A 285 -5.82 6.05 16.65
N PHE A 286 -4.58 5.65 16.38
CA PHE A 286 -4.20 4.99 15.12
C PHE A 286 -4.90 3.64 14.92
N LEU A 287 -4.95 2.82 15.96
CA LEU A 287 -5.55 1.50 15.86
C LEU A 287 -7.08 1.59 15.85
N SER A 288 -7.67 2.48 16.66
CA SER A 288 -9.11 2.74 16.61
C SER A 288 -9.56 3.30 15.26
N ALA A 289 -8.82 4.24 14.67
CA ALA A 289 -9.13 4.80 13.36
C ALA A 289 -9.06 3.75 12.25
N LEU A 290 -8.05 2.88 12.28
CA LEU A 290 -7.92 1.77 11.35
C LEU A 290 -9.00 0.70 11.57
N GLY A 291 -9.36 0.47 12.84
CA GLY A 291 -10.41 -0.46 13.27
C GLY A 291 -11.80 -0.01 12.85
N ALA A 292 -12.02 1.29 12.68
CA ALA A 292 -13.29 1.85 12.25
C ALA A 292 -13.70 1.43 10.84
N PHE A 293 -12.73 1.20 9.94
CA PHE A 293 -13.03 0.73 8.58
C PHE A 293 -13.67 -0.65 8.60
N ARG A 294 -14.82 -0.80 7.92
CA ARG A 294 -15.51 -2.10 7.80
C ARG A 294 -14.61 -3.16 7.16
N TRP A 295 -13.82 -2.77 6.17
CA TRP A 295 -12.92 -3.65 5.45
C TRP A 295 -11.50 -3.11 5.44
N ARG A 296 -10.55 -3.98 5.79
CA ARG A 296 -9.11 -3.71 5.70
C ARG A 296 -8.48 -4.73 4.77
N MET A 297 -7.84 -4.27 3.72
CA MET A 297 -7.24 -5.13 2.70
C MET A 297 -5.79 -4.73 2.41
N ILE A 298 -4.93 -5.74 2.28
CA ILE A 298 -3.52 -5.54 1.92
C ILE A 298 -3.20 -6.41 0.72
N TYR A 299 -2.52 -5.83 -0.26
CA TYR A 299 -1.99 -6.52 -1.42
C TYR A 299 -0.47 -6.55 -1.30
N ALA A 300 0.10 -7.74 -1.21
CA ALA A 300 1.52 -7.95 -0.96
C ALA A 300 2.16 -8.71 -2.12
N ASN A 301 3.28 -8.20 -2.61
CA ASN A 301 4.07 -8.92 -3.60
C ASN A 301 4.84 -10.06 -2.92
N VAL A 302 4.59 -11.30 -3.33
CA VAL A 302 5.27 -12.48 -2.77
C VAL A 302 6.72 -12.62 -3.25
N SER A 303 7.05 -11.98 -4.38
CA SER A 303 8.36 -12.05 -5.02
C SER A 303 8.63 -10.82 -5.87
N TYR A 304 9.92 -10.59 -6.18
CA TYR A 304 10.42 -9.57 -7.10
C TYR A 304 10.15 -8.09 -6.72
N ASP A 305 9.55 -7.83 -5.56
CA ASP A 305 9.50 -6.50 -4.96
C ASP A 305 10.75 -6.26 -4.10
N HIS A 306 11.71 -5.55 -4.68
CA HIS A 306 12.96 -5.20 -4.00
C HIS A 306 12.83 -4.00 -3.07
N MET A 307 11.73 -3.26 -3.13
CA MET A 307 11.50 -2.07 -2.32
C MET A 307 10.78 -2.42 -1.03
N VAL A 308 9.76 -3.27 -1.12
CA VAL A 308 8.92 -3.65 0.01
C VAL A 308 8.77 -5.17 0.05
N GLY A 309 9.37 -5.78 1.06
CA GLY A 309 9.33 -7.22 1.23
C GLY A 309 7.93 -7.76 1.55
N TRP A 310 7.72 -9.05 1.26
CA TRP A 310 6.43 -9.73 1.50
C TRP A 310 5.98 -9.60 2.95
N ARG A 311 6.83 -9.92 3.93
CA ARG A 311 6.54 -9.85 5.38
C ARG A 311 5.93 -8.53 5.82
N THR A 312 6.59 -7.43 5.44
CA THR A 312 6.18 -6.07 5.85
C THR A 312 4.90 -5.63 5.14
N SER A 313 4.69 -6.02 3.88
CA SER A 313 3.47 -5.69 3.14
C SER A 313 2.26 -6.56 3.45
N SER A 314 2.48 -7.79 3.92
CA SER A 314 1.41 -8.71 4.33
C SER A 314 1.13 -8.72 5.84
N ILE A 315 1.88 -7.95 6.65
CA ILE A 315 1.78 -7.99 8.13
C ILE A 315 1.86 -9.45 8.62
N ARG A 316 2.92 -10.15 8.17
CA ARG A 316 3.18 -11.56 8.51
C ARG A 316 4.60 -11.75 9.00
N ARG A 317 4.78 -12.69 9.92
CA ARG A 317 6.09 -13.20 10.35
C ARG A 317 6.70 -14.07 9.24
N GLU A 318 8.01 -14.31 9.29
CA GLU A 318 8.67 -15.24 8.36
C GLU A 318 8.02 -16.63 8.40
N SER A 319 7.73 -17.12 9.62
CA SER A 319 7.15 -18.44 9.83
C SER A 319 5.73 -18.57 9.29
N GLU A 320 5.05 -17.45 9.03
CA GLU A 320 3.69 -17.39 8.46
C GLU A 320 3.73 -17.30 6.93
N LEU A 321 4.91 -17.12 6.32
CA LEU A 321 5.04 -17.10 4.87
C LEU A 321 5.15 -18.52 4.31
N SER A 322 4.13 -18.93 3.57
CA SER A 322 4.12 -20.19 2.83
C SER A 322 4.80 -20.05 1.47
N LYS A 323 5.04 -21.16 0.77
CA LYS A 323 5.49 -21.07 -0.64
C LYS A 323 4.35 -20.49 -1.48
N PRO A 324 4.60 -19.44 -2.27
CA PRO A 324 3.53 -18.81 -3.03
C PRO A 324 2.96 -19.78 -4.07
N PRO A 325 1.62 -19.80 -4.25
CA PRO A 325 1.01 -20.52 -5.35
C PRO A 325 1.55 -20.02 -6.70
N ARG A 326 1.71 -20.92 -7.66
CA ARG A 326 2.17 -20.60 -9.02
C ARG A 326 1.04 -20.30 -9.99
N GLN A 327 -0.20 -20.48 -9.55
CA GLN A 327 -1.39 -20.27 -10.36
C GLN A 327 -2.10 -18.99 -9.88
N SER A 328 -2.52 -18.17 -10.84
CA SER A 328 -3.38 -17.02 -10.53
C SER A 328 -4.81 -17.50 -10.26
N LEU A 329 -5.53 -16.79 -9.41
CA LEU A 329 -6.97 -16.97 -9.25
C LEU A 329 -7.69 -16.73 -10.57
N ASP A 330 -8.74 -17.50 -10.79
CA ASP A 330 -9.56 -17.40 -11.99
C ASP A 330 -10.10 -15.97 -12.16
N GLY A 331 -9.86 -15.40 -13.33
CA GLY A 331 -10.27 -14.03 -13.68
C GLY A 331 -9.29 -12.91 -13.26
N TYR A 332 -8.29 -13.17 -12.40
CA TYR A 332 -7.37 -12.14 -11.91
C TYR A 332 -5.90 -12.56 -12.05
N LYS A 333 -5.31 -12.27 -13.23
CA LYS A 333 -3.90 -12.56 -13.48
C LYS A 333 -3.02 -11.94 -12.39
N HIS A 334 -2.06 -12.72 -11.89
CA HIS A 334 -1.08 -12.38 -10.85
C HIS A 334 -1.62 -12.26 -9.42
N VAL A 335 -2.93 -12.31 -9.18
CA VAL A 335 -3.45 -12.54 -7.82
C VAL A 335 -3.37 -14.04 -7.55
N VAL A 336 -2.59 -14.48 -6.57
CA VAL A 336 -2.29 -15.91 -6.36
C VAL A 336 -2.90 -16.50 -5.11
N ASP A 337 -3.22 -15.69 -4.12
CA ASP A 337 -3.92 -16.12 -2.91
C ASP A 337 -4.73 -14.97 -2.30
N VAL A 338 -5.87 -15.30 -1.69
CA VAL A 338 -6.74 -14.37 -0.98
C VAL A 338 -7.22 -15.03 0.29
N GLU A 339 -6.76 -14.52 1.42
CA GLU A 339 -7.03 -15.06 2.75
C GLU A 339 -7.70 -14.00 3.63
N TYR A 340 -8.73 -14.36 4.39
CA TYR A 340 -9.22 -13.53 5.49
C TYR A 340 -8.62 -14.01 6.81
N CYS A 341 -7.79 -13.17 7.42
CA CYS A 341 -7.23 -13.40 8.74
C CYS A 341 -8.10 -12.67 9.79
N PRO A 342 -8.74 -13.39 10.74
CA PRO A 342 -9.54 -12.75 11.78
C PRO A 342 -8.65 -11.95 12.77
N PRO A 343 -9.25 -11.03 13.55
CA PRO A 343 -8.56 -10.36 14.65
C PRO A 343 -7.89 -11.36 15.61
N VAL A 344 -6.65 -11.08 16.01
CA VAL A 344 -5.90 -11.85 17.00
C VAL A 344 -5.94 -11.09 18.33
N PRO A 345 -6.56 -11.63 19.39
CA PRO A 345 -6.54 -11.02 20.72
C PRO A 345 -5.10 -10.85 21.21
N SER A 346 -4.78 -9.67 21.71
CA SER A 346 -3.46 -9.33 22.22
C SER A 346 -3.59 -8.18 23.21
N ASP A 347 -2.66 -8.08 24.16
CA ASP A 347 -2.52 -6.91 25.05
C ASP A 347 -2.02 -5.65 24.30
N GLY A 348 -1.86 -5.76 22.98
CA GLY A 348 -1.37 -4.72 22.09
C GLY A 348 0.15 -4.70 21.98
N PRO A 349 0.69 -3.82 21.12
CA PRO A 349 2.12 -3.68 20.96
C PRO A 349 2.70 -3.00 22.20
N GLN A 350 3.83 -3.49 22.67
CA GLN A 350 4.60 -2.89 23.75
C GLN A 350 5.92 -2.36 23.19
N PHE A 351 6.55 -1.45 23.94
CA PHE A 351 7.94 -1.08 23.71
C PHE A 351 8.76 -1.61 24.89
N PRO A 352 9.14 -2.91 24.87
CA PRO A 352 9.71 -3.55 26.03
C PRO A 352 11.09 -2.95 26.37
N PRO A 353 11.53 -3.00 27.64
CA PRO A 353 12.85 -2.54 28.05
C PRO A 353 13.99 -3.17 27.22
N LYS A 354 13.80 -4.41 26.74
CA LYS A 354 14.74 -5.07 25.83
C LYS A 354 14.87 -4.33 24.48
N ALA A 355 13.78 -3.82 23.92
CA ALA A 355 13.80 -3.04 22.69
C ALA A 355 14.52 -1.70 22.88
N ALA A 356 14.27 -1.02 24.01
CA ALA A 356 14.95 0.23 24.35
C ALA A 356 16.47 0.03 24.49
N LYS A 357 16.90 -1.02 25.22
CA LYS A 357 18.32 -1.39 25.34
C LYS A 357 18.94 -1.75 23.99
N ALA A 358 18.23 -2.52 23.15
CA ALA A 358 18.72 -2.86 21.82
C ALA A 358 18.87 -1.61 20.93
N LYS A 359 17.92 -0.66 21.01
CA LYS A 359 17.98 0.62 20.30
C LYS A 359 19.18 1.46 20.76
N GLU A 360 19.38 1.58 22.06
CA GLU A 360 20.53 2.28 22.64
C GLU A 360 21.86 1.63 22.20
N ALA A 361 21.95 0.31 22.20
CA ALA A 361 23.12 -0.42 21.72
C ALA A 361 23.39 -0.16 20.23
N VAL A 362 22.35 -0.11 19.39
CA VAL A 362 22.48 0.22 17.96
C VAL A 362 22.96 1.65 17.76
N GLN A 363 22.50 2.60 18.58
CA GLN A 363 22.91 4.01 18.49
C GLN A 363 24.35 4.24 18.99
N ASN A 364 24.77 3.53 20.04
CA ASN A 364 26.11 3.66 20.61
C ASN A 364 27.19 2.93 19.81
N ALA A 365 26.90 1.71 19.35
CA ALA A 365 27.84 0.87 18.61
C ALA A 365 27.08 -0.03 17.60
N PRO A 366 26.87 0.43 16.36
CA PRO A 366 26.12 -0.32 15.36
C PRO A 366 26.80 -1.64 15.05
N SER A 367 26.12 -2.76 15.34
CA SER A 367 26.54 -4.09 14.94
C SER A 367 25.40 -4.78 14.20
N THR A 368 25.73 -5.67 13.26
CA THR A 368 24.70 -6.42 12.51
C THR A 368 23.78 -7.19 13.45
N GLN A 369 24.32 -7.72 14.54
CA GLN A 369 23.55 -8.51 15.50
C GLN A 369 22.54 -7.65 16.27
N ASN A 370 22.98 -6.52 16.84
CA ASN A 370 22.13 -5.64 17.63
C ASN A 370 21.03 -5.00 16.76
N THR A 371 21.36 -4.64 15.51
CA THR A 371 20.37 -4.11 14.56
C THR A 371 19.31 -5.16 14.23
N VAL A 372 19.70 -6.40 13.93
CA VAL A 372 18.75 -7.48 13.65
C VAL A 372 17.85 -7.75 14.86
N GLU A 373 18.43 -7.84 16.06
CA GLU A 373 17.66 -8.07 17.29
C GLU A 373 16.65 -6.96 17.55
N TYR A 374 17.05 -5.69 17.43
CA TYR A 374 16.14 -4.55 17.57
C TYR A 374 14.99 -4.62 16.55
N HIS A 375 15.31 -4.82 15.28
CA HIS A 375 14.30 -4.91 14.21
C HIS A 375 13.33 -6.07 14.43
N GLU A 376 13.80 -7.23 14.89
CA GLU A 376 12.94 -8.38 15.16
C GLU A 376 11.97 -8.13 16.31
N ILE A 377 12.43 -7.51 17.39
CA ILE A 377 11.55 -7.16 18.52
C ILE A 377 10.48 -6.16 18.05
N ILE A 378 10.89 -5.06 17.40
CA ILE A 378 9.94 -4.02 16.98
C ILE A 378 8.96 -4.54 15.92
N GLU A 379 9.43 -5.37 15.00
CA GLU A 379 8.57 -6.00 13.99
C GLU A 379 7.52 -6.91 14.64
N ASP A 380 7.90 -7.77 15.61
CA ASP A 380 6.92 -8.62 16.30
C ASP A 380 5.88 -7.79 17.06
N GLU A 381 6.30 -6.72 17.74
CA GLU A 381 5.39 -5.81 18.43
C GLU A 381 4.44 -5.12 17.45
N MET A 382 4.93 -4.58 16.32
CA MET A 382 4.06 -4.00 15.29
C MET A 382 3.07 -5.03 14.71
N ILE A 383 3.50 -6.27 14.49
CA ILE A 383 2.62 -7.35 14.03
C ILE A 383 1.53 -7.62 15.07
N ARG A 384 1.88 -7.79 16.35
CA ARG A 384 0.91 -7.96 17.45
C ARG A 384 -0.11 -6.83 17.46
N GLY A 385 0.35 -5.60 17.35
CA GLY A 385 -0.53 -4.43 17.36
C GLY A 385 -1.50 -4.40 16.18
N LEU A 386 -0.99 -4.58 14.96
CA LEU A 386 -1.79 -4.52 13.74
C LEU A 386 -2.73 -5.72 13.56
N GLN A 387 -2.34 -6.92 14.03
CA GLN A 387 -3.15 -8.13 13.94
C GLN A 387 -4.30 -8.18 14.96
N GLN A 388 -4.38 -7.23 15.90
CA GLN A 388 -5.60 -7.03 16.70
C GLN A 388 -6.83 -6.67 15.86
N LEU A 389 -6.64 -6.29 14.59
CA LEU A 389 -7.69 -6.08 13.62
C LEU A 389 -7.69 -7.22 12.59
N GLY A 390 -8.87 -7.57 12.09
CA GLY A 390 -9.00 -8.54 10.99
C GLY A 390 -8.60 -7.93 9.66
N TRP A 391 -7.94 -8.71 8.80
CA TRP A 391 -7.40 -8.28 7.51
C TRP A 391 -7.75 -9.29 6.41
N LYS A 392 -8.16 -8.79 5.24
CA LYS A 392 -8.12 -9.57 4.01
C LYS A 392 -6.74 -9.39 3.35
N LYS A 393 -5.96 -10.45 3.28
CA LYS A 393 -4.61 -10.46 2.71
C LYS A 393 -4.66 -11.04 1.31
N VAL A 394 -4.14 -10.29 0.35
CA VAL A 394 -4.10 -10.66 -1.05
C VAL A 394 -2.64 -10.77 -1.47
N ASP A 395 -2.22 -11.96 -1.86
CA ASP A 395 -0.87 -12.20 -2.31
C ASP A 395 -0.80 -12.10 -3.84
N VAL A 396 0.18 -11.35 -4.33
CA VAL A 396 0.38 -11.00 -5.73
C VAL A 396 1.73 -11.54 -6.20
N SER A 397 1.75 -12.18 -7.37
CA SER A 397 2.96 -12.75 -7.96
C SER A 397 3.08 -12.47 -9.44
N PHE A 398 4.09 -11.67 -9.79
CA PHE A 398 4.43 -11.32 -11.18
C PHE A 398 5.43 -12.29 -11.83
N HIS A 399 5.58 -13.51 -11.29
CA HIS A 399 6.54 -14.49 -11.79
C HIS A 399 6.35 -14.84 -13.28
N SER A 400 5.13 -14.72 -13.81
CA SER A 400 4.78 -14.97 -15.21
C SER A 400 4.71 -13.69 -16.06
N ALA A 401 5.06 -12.53 -15.50
CA ALA A 401 5.17 -11.28 -16.24
C ALA A 401 6.46 -11.25 -17.07
N PHE A 402 6.48 -10.47 -18.15
CA PHE A 402 7.67 -10.33 -18.99
C PHE A 402 8.85 -9.69 -18.23
N TRP A 403 8.55 -8.73 -17.33
CA TRP A 403 9.53 -8.11 -16.44
C TRP A 403 9.08 -8.21 -14.97
N PRO A 404 9.33 -9.36 -14.30
CA PRO A 404 8.87 -9.59 -12.92
C PRO A 404 9.44 -8.60 -11.89
N PHE A 405 10.66 -8.11 -12.09
CA PHE A 405 11.36 -7.18 -11.19
C PHE A 405 10.75 -5.78 -11.11
N PHE A 406 9.72 -5.49 -11.92
CA PHE A 406 8.87 -4.31 -11.74
C PHE A 406 7.68 -4.53 -10.82
N ALA A 407 7.62 -5.64 -10.06
CA ALA A 407 6.50 -5.99 -9.17
C ALA A 407 5.96 -4.83 -8.33
N HIS A 408 6.84 -3.99 -7.77
CA HIS A 408 6.47 -2.83 -6.96
C HIS A 408 5.61 -1.80 -7.71
N ASN A 409 5.88 -1.60 -9.01
CA ASN A 409 5.16 -0.66 -9.86
C ASN A 409 4.07 -1.35 -10.69
N ASN A 410 4.22 -2.64 -10.97
CA ASN A 410 3.21 -3.48 -11.59
C ASN A 410 1.95 -3.50 -10.72
N ILE A 411 2.07 -3.68 -9.40
CA ILE A 411 0.89 -3.85 -8.51
C ILE A 411 -0.15 -2.72 -8.59
N HIS A 412 0.23 -1.51 -9.01
CA HIS A 412 -0.68 -0.37 -9.22
C HIS A 412 -0.70 0.16 -10.66
N VAL A 413 0.01 -0.48 -11.60
CA VAL A 413 0.13 -0.08 -13.01
C VAL A 413 0.62 1.37 -13.16
N LYS A 414 1.81 1.67 -12.61
CA LYS A 414 2.41 3.03 -12.64
C LYS A 414 2.49 3.65 -14.04
N ASN A 415 2.74 2.81 -15.06
CA ASN A 415 2.84 3.21 -16.45
C ASN A 415 2.27 2.07 -17.29
N GLU A 416 1.25 2.34 -18.09
CA GLU A 416 0.52 1.30 -18.83
C GLU A 416 1.41 0.50 -19.78
N TRP A 417 2.42 1.13 -20.38
CA TRP A 417 3.29 0.46 -21.34
C TRP A 417 4.24 -0.54 -20.66
N LEU A 418 4.79 -0.17 -19.50
CA LEU A 418 5.78 -0.98 -18.78
C LEU A 418 5.17 -1.92 -17.73
N HIS A 419 4.05 -1.52 -17.14
CA HIS A 419 3.51 -2.10 -15.90
C HIS A 419 2.12 -2.73 -16.07
N ASN A 420 1.68 -3.00 -17.30
CA ASN A 420 0.38 -3.63 -17.61
C ASN A 420 0.18 -5.02 -16.97
N ALA A 421 1.22 -5.68 -16.47
CA ALA A 421 1.07 -6.92 -15.73
C ALA A 421 0.14 -6.74 -14.52
N GLY A 422 0.05 -5.54 -13.94
CA GLY A 422 -0.83 -5.24 -12.82
C GLY A 422 -2.32 -5.09 -13.11
N VAL A 423 -2.74 -5.11 -14.37
CA VAL A 423 -4.14 -4.86 -14.74
C VAL A 423 -5.11 -5.80 -14.00
N GLY A 424 -4.72 -7.07 -13.84
CA GLY A 424 -5.51 -8.05 -13.08
C GLY A 424 -5.64 -7.71 -11.59
N VAL A 425 -4.62 -7.09 -11.00
CA VAL A 425 -4.65 -6.64 -9.60
C VAL A 425 -5.59 -5.46 -9.42
N ILE A 426 -5.52 -4.45 -10.30
CA ILE A 426 -6.44 -3.30 -10.26
C ILE A 426 -7.89 -3.73 -10.51
N ALA A 427 -8.11 -4.70 -11.42
CA ALA A 427 -9.43 -5.29 -11.61
C ALA A 427 -9.96 -5.94 -10.33
N HIS A 428 -9.12 -6.73 -9.63
CA HIS A 428 -9.49 -7.35 -8.36
C HIS A 428 -9.79 -6.32 -7.26
N VAL A 429 -9.04 -5.22 -7.19
CA VAL A 429 -9.31 -4.09 -6.28
C VAL A 429 -10.68 -3.47 -6.57
N ALA A 430 -10.97 -3.17 -7.82
CA ALA A 430 -12.24 -2.58 -8.23
C ALA A 430 -13.44 -3.50 -7.92
N ASP A 431 -13.30 -4.80 -8.20
CA ASP A 431 -14.36 -5.78 -7.91
C ASP A 431 -14.55 -5.97 -6.40
N SER A 432 -13.47 -5.94 -5.61
CA SER A 432 -13.56 -5.97 -4.14
C SER A 432 -14.32 -4.75 -3.60
N LEU A 433 -13.95 -3.53 -4.06
CA LEU A 433 -14.63 -2.28 -3.67
C LEU A 433 -16.13 -2.33 -3.98
N ARG A 434 -16.50 -2.82 -5.17
CA ARG A 434 -17.91 -2.96 -5.59
C ARG A 434 -18.69 -3.96 -4.73
N GLN A 435 -18.11 -5.12 -4.41
CA GLN A 435 -18.75 -6.13 -3.56
C GLN A 435 -18.98 -5.61 -2.14
N GLN A 436 -18.00 -4.89 -1.61
CA GLN A 436 -18.04 -4.30 -0.27
C GLN A 436 -19.07 -3.17 -0.19
N GLU A 437 -19.19 -2.38 -1.26
CA GLU A 437 -20.22 -1.36 -1.40
C GLU A 437 -21.63 -1.98 -1.41
N ALA A 438 -21.87 -3.02 -2.20
CA ALA A 438 -23.18 -3.69 -2.26
C ALA A 438 -23.57 -4.31 -0.92
N SER A 439 -22.59 -4.88 -0.19
CA SER A 439 -22.81 -5.41 1.15
C SER A 439 -23.15 -4.33 2.18
N SER A 440 -22.70 -3.09 1.97
CA SER A 440 -23.08 -1.95 2.83
C SER A 440 -24.55 -1.56 2.67
N ILE A 441 -25.03 -1.54 1.43
CA ILE A 441 -26.42 -1.18 1.11
C ILE A 441 -27.40 -2.22 1.66
N LEU A 442 -27.08 -3.51 1.53
CA LEU A 442 -27.94 -4.59 2.04
C LEU A 442 -28.03 -4.57 3.57
N SER A 443 -26.94 -4.28 4.28
CA SER A 443 -26.97 -4.14 5.74
C SER A 443 -27.76 -2.92 6.22
N ALA A 444 -27.90 -1.87 5.41
CA ALA A 444 -28.65 -0.66 5.74
C ALA A 444 -30.13 -0.72 5.34
N SER A 445 -30.55 -1.72 4.57
CA SER A 445 -31.92 -1.89 4.07
C SER A 445 -32.72 -2.97 4.81
N LEU A 446 -32.09 -3.65 5.77
CA LEU A 446 -32.68 -4.61 6.71
C LEU A 446 -32.76 -3.94 8.08
#